data_AF-A0A852UX72-F1
#
_entry.id   AF-A0A852UX72-F1
#
_cell.length_a   1.000
_cell.length_b   1.000
_cell.length_c   1.000
_cell.angle_alpha   90.00
_cell.angle_beta   90.00
_cell.angle_gamma   90.00
#
_symmetry.space_group_name_H-M   'P 1'
#
loop_
_entity.id
_entity.type
_entity.pdbx_description
1 polymer ?
#
loop_
_entity_poly.entity_id
_entity_poly.type
_entity_poly.pdbx_seq_one_letter_code
_entity_poly.pdbx_strand_id
1 'polypeptide(L)'
;MTNTTPKSWKISLLGGVKQRGPQRLPEHLVVVTAVGGADLDLTGAAFSGGRFTLTKVSFAGGVKLTVPAGVRVEVGGFHLFGGHHVEQGAGAPDGPVVTVRAYGVFGGVRVGRSS
;
A
#
# COMPACT_ATOMS: atom_id res chain seq x y z
N MET A 1 0.96 28.14 -8.07
CA MET A 1 2.01 27.35 -7.38
C MET A 1 1.57 25.89 -7.36
N THR A 2 2.08 25.04 -8.25
CA THR A 2 1.78 23.60 -8.22
C THR A 2 2.63 22.97 -7.12
N ASN A 3 2.03 22.77 -5.94
CA ASN A 3 2.72 22.13 -4.83
C ASN A 3 2.83 20.63 -5.15
N THR A 4 3.96 20.19 -5.68
CA THR A 4 4.22 18.78 -5.96
C THR A 4 4.32 18.06 -4.62
N THR A 5 3.31 17.30 -4.22
CA THR A 5 3.40 16.54 -2.97
C THR A 5 4.61 15.61 -3.03
N PRO A 6 5.53 15.66 -2.04
CA PRO A 6 6.74 14.87 -2.06
C PRO A 6 6.42 13.36 -2.05
N LYS A 7 6.90 12.67 -3.08
CA LYS A 7 6.83 11.22 -3.22
C LYS A 7 7.96 10.59 -2.41
N SER A 8 7.64 9.68 -1.49
CA SER A 8 8.63 8.94 -0.71
C SER A 8 9.08 7.69 -1.47
N TRP A 9 10.38 7.47 -1.60
CA TRP A 9 10.96 6.30 -2.27
C TRP A 9 11.71 5.41 -1.28
N LYS A 10 11.56 4.09 -1.42
CA LYS A 10 12.27 3.08 -0.66
C LYS A 10 12.74 2.00 -1.65
N ILE A 11 14.07 1.86 -1.78
CA ILE A 11 14.69 0.94 -2.74
C ILE A 11 15.60 -0.01 -1.96
N SER A 12 15.49 -1.31 -2.19
CA SER A 12 16.34 -2.31 -1.51
C SER A 12 16.47 -3.58 -2.34
N LEU A 13 17.64 -4.23 -2.37
CA LEU A 13 17.77 -5.50 -3.12
C LEU A 13 17.03 -6.64 -2.41
N LEU A 14 17.22 -6.75 -1.09
CA LEU A 14 16.57 -7.73 -0.22
C LEU A 14 15.85 -6.99 0.91
N GLY A 15 14.67 -7.47 1.29
CA GLY A 15 13.85 -6.89 2.35
C GLY A 15 12.80 -5.90 1.82
N GLY A 16 12.54 -4.83 2.55
CA GLY A 16 11.55 -3.83 2.14
C GLY A 16 11.07 -2.96 3.29
N VAL A 17 9.83 -2.50 3.20
CA VAL A 17 9.27 -1.54 4.14
C VAL A 17 8.37 -2.25 5.13
N LYS A 18 8.58 -1.98 6.43
CA LYS A 18 7.64 -2.30 7.49
C LYS A 18 7.23 -1.00 8.17
N GLN A 19 5.94 -0.74 8.24
CA GLN A 19 5.41 0.47 8.87
C GLN A 19 4.21 0.10 9.73
N ARG A 20 4.20 0.54 10.99
CA ARG A 20 3.12 0.27 11.95
C ARG A 20 2.86 1.51 12.82
N GLY A 21 1.59 1.79 13.11
CA GLY A 21 1.17 2.80 14.09
C GLY A 21 0.82 4.17 13.49
N PRO A 22 0.43 5.14 14.34
CA PRO A 22 -0.10 6.45 13.94
C PRO A 22 1.01 7.34 13.39
N GLN A 23 1.35 7.12 12.12
CA GLN A 23 2.30 7.95 11.38
C GLN A 23 1.56 8.81 10.36
N ARG A 24 2.11 10.00 10.11
CA ARG A 24 1.74 10.78 8.92
C ARG A 24 2.20 10.02 7.69
N LEU A 25 1.25 9.57 6.88
CA LEU A 25 1.56 8.94 5.61
C LEU A 25 1.90 10.01 4.56
N PRO A 26 2.93 9.82 3.73
CA PRO A 26 3.09 10.63 2.52
C PRO A 26 1.91 10.33 1.58
N GLU A 27 1.47 11.27 0.75
CA GLU A 27 0.41 10.97 -0.22
C GLU A 27 0.82 9.88 -1.23
N HIS A 28 2.13 9.76 -1.49
CA HIS A 28 2.70 8.76 -2.39
C HIS A 28 3.92 8.06 -1.77
N LEU A 29 3.88 6.73 -1.70
CA LEU A 29 5.00 5.86 -1.32
C LEU A 29 5.32 4.91 -2.47
N VAL A 30 6.59 4.87 -2.89
CA VAL A 30 7.10 3.95 -3.90
C VAL A 30 8.12 3.00 -3.26
N VAL A 31 7.88 1.70 -3.38
CA VAL A 31 8.74 0.63 -2.84
C VAL A 31 9.22 -0.23 -4.00
N VAL A 32 10.53 -0.30 -4.21
CA VAL A 32 11.15 -1.10 -5.27
C VAL A 32 12.11 -2.11 -4.63
N THR A 33 11.85 -3.40 -4.85
CA THR A 33 12.68 -4.47 -4.28
C THR A 33 13.00 -5.57 -5.29
N ALA A 34 14.13 -6.28 -5.16
CA ALA A 34 14.29 -7.53 -5.92
C ALA A 34 13.58 -8.68 -5.17
N VAL A 35 13.88 -8.87 -3.89
CA VAL A 35 13.20 -9.85 -3.03
C VAL A 35 12.69 -9.20 -1.75
N GLY A 36 11.39 -9.33 -1.50
CA GLY A 36 10.70 -8.77 -0.33
C GLY A 36 9.61 -7.78 -0.74
N GLY A 37 9.07 -7.01 0.20
CA GLY A 37 7.81 -6.32 -0.02
C GLY A 37 7.51 -5.17 0.94
N ALA A 38 6.24 -4.79 0.99
CA ALA A 38 5.73 -3.76 1.89
C ALA A 38 4.73 -4.38 2.86
N ASP A 39 4.99 -4.26 4.16
CA ASP A 39 4.09 -4.64 5.25
C ASP A 39 3.67 -3.36 5.98
N LEU A 40 2.48 -2.85 5.66
CA LEU A 40 1.97 -1.59 6.16
C LEU A 40 0.73 -1.82 7.01
N ASP A 41 0.76 -1.31 8.22
CA ASP A 41 -0.40 -1.22 9.10
C ASP A 41 -0.81 0.25 9.23
N LEU A 42 -1.93 0.59 8.60
CA LEU A 42 -2.48 1.94 8.58
C LEU A 42 -3.53 2.15 9.69
N THR A 43 -3.63 1.23 10.65
CA THR A 43 -4.49 1.40 11.82
C THR A 43 -4.04 2.63 12.60
N GLY A 44 -4.93 3.64 12.70
CA GLY A 44 -4.63 4.93 13.34
C GLY A 44 -3.82 5.91 12.48
N ALA A 45 -3.59 5.64 11.20
CA ALA A 45 -2.89 6.56 10.32
C ALA A 45 -3.75 7.80 9.96
N ALA A 46 -3.09 8.96 9.86
CA ALA A 46 -3.72 10.19 9.39
C ALA A 46 -3.44 10.38 7.89
N PHE A 47 -4.50 10.33 7.07
CA PHE A 47 -4.41 10.51 5.62
C PHE A 47 -4.40 12.01 5.28
N SER A 48 -3.22 12.56 5.02
CA SER A 48 -3.09 13.93 4.50
C SER A 48 -3.85 14.03 3.16
N GLY A 49 -4.84 14.92 3.07
CA GLY A 49 -5.67 15.08 1.87
C GLY A 49 -6.62 13.91 1.56
N GLY A 50 -6.82 12.97 2.49
CA GLY A 50 -7.75 11.85 2.34
C GLY A 50 -7.33 10.80 1.29
N ARG A 51 -6.08 10.84 0.81
CA ARG A 51 -5.57 9.90 -0.19
C ARG A 51 -4.18 9.38 0.18
N PHE A 52 -3.94 8.10 -0.11
CA PHE A 52 -2.64 7.46 0.02
C PHE A 52 -2.44 6.51 -1.16
N THR A 53 -1.32 6.63 -1.86
CA THR A 53 -0.96 5.72 -2.95
C THR A 53 0.32 4.96 -2.62
N LEU A 54 0.23 3.63 -2.57
CA LEU A 54 1.38 2.74 -2.52
C LEU A 54 1.65 2.16 -3.92
N THR A 55 2.83 2.42 -4.47
CA THR A 55 3.33 1.72 -5.65
C THR A 55 4.43 0.75 -5.24
N LYS A 56 4.25 -0.54 -5.48
CA LYS A 56 5.25 -1.57 -5.24
C LYS A 56 5.68 -2.18 -6.57
N VAL A 57 6.99 -2.28 -6.79
CA VAL A 57 7.57 -3.09 -7.88
C VAL A 57 8.53 -4.10 -7.28
N SER A 58 8.37 -5.41 -7.57
CA SER A 58 9.42 -6.37 -7.20
C SER A 58 9.54 -7.59 -8.10
N PHE A 59 10.69 -8.26 -8.06
CA PHE A 59 10.83 -9.56 -8.71
C PHE A 59 10.12 -10.66 -7.89
N ALA A 60 10.44 -10.79 -6.60
CA ALA A 60 9.76 -11.68 -5.67
C ALA A 60 9.28 -10.92 -4.43
N GLY A 61 8.04 -11.15 -4.01
CA GLY A 61 7.41 -10.50 -2.86
C GLY A 61 6.20 -9.64 -3.22
N GLY A 62 5.55 -9.05 -2.22
CA GLY A 62 4.21 -8.49 -2.37
C GLY A 62 3.90 -7.35 -1.43
N VAL A 63 2.62 -7.07 -1.26
CA VAL A 63 2.09 -6.08 -0.33
C VAL A 63 1.21 -6.79 0.69
N LYS A 64 1.44 -6.52 1.97
CA LYS A 64 0.52 -6.79 3.07
C LYS A 64 0.08 -5.45 3.64
N LEU A 65 -1.21 -5.18 3.59
CA LEU A 65 -1.80 -3.91 4.00
C LEU A 65 -2.92 -4.16 4.99
N THR A 66 -2.85 -3.55 6.17
CA THR A 66 -3.98 -3.47 7.11
C THR A 66 -4.55 -2.06 7.08
N VAL A 67 -5.87 -1.94 6.91
CA VAL A 67 -6.57 -0.64 6.92
C VAL A 67 -7.71 -0.59 7.96
N PRO A 68 -8.07 0.60 8.47
CA PRO A 68 -9.28 0.78 9.25
C PRO A 68 -10.54 0.51 8.42
N ALA A 69 -11.64 0.09 9.08
CA ALA A 69 -12.91 -0.24 8.42
C ALA A 69 -13.49 0.92 7.58
N GLY A 70 -13.28 2.18 7.98
CA GLY A 70 -13.76 3.36 7.26
C GLY A 70 -13.00 3.69 5.97
N VAL A 71 -11.90 2.98 5.66
CA VAL A 71 -11.02 3.30 4.53
C VAL A 71 -11.41 2.51 3.28
N ARG A 72 -11.49 3.20 2.15
CA ARG A 72 -11.69 2.57 0.83
C ARG A 72 -10.35 2.12 0.27
N VAL A 73 -10.30 0.88 -0.22
CA VAL A 73 -9.08 0.33 -0.84
C VAL A 73 -9.33 0.00 -2.29
N GLU A 74 -8.47 0.55 -3.15
CA GLU A 74 -8.43 0.25 -4.57
C GLU A 74 -7.14 -0.52 -4.86
N VAL A 75 -7.26 -1.73 -5.40
CA VAL A 75 -6.09 -2.56 -5.74
C VAL A 75 -5.98 -2.69 -7.25
N GLY A 76 -4.78 -2.46 -7.76
CA GLY A 76 -4.44 -2.65 -9.16
C GLY A 76 -2.99 -3.14 -9.35
N GLY A 77 -2.63 -3.34 -10.62
CA GLY A 77 -1.34 -3.94 -11.02
C GLY A 77 -1.45 -5.45 -11.25
N PHE A 78 -0.31 -6.10 -11.46
CA PHE A 78 -0.25 -7.53 -11.79
C PHE A 78 0.98 -8.21 -11.19
N HIS A 79 0.86 -9.50 -10.89
CA HIS A 79 2.00 -10.37 -10.68
C HIS A 79 1.93 -11.50 -11.71
N LEU A 80 3.05 -11.89 -12.34
CA LEU A 80 3.06 -12.99 -13.31
C LEU A 80 2.70 -14.33 -12.68
N PHE A 81 3.12 -14.54 -11.43
CA PHE A 81 2.85 -15.70 -10.61
C PHE A 81 2.38 -15.27 -9.21
N GLY A 82 1.23 -15.78 -8.77
CA GLY A 82 0.62 -15.50 -7.47
C GLY A 82 -0.82 -14.99 -7.60
N GLY A 83 -1.25 -14.06 -6.74
CA GLY A 83 -2.65 -13.62 -6.70
C GLY A 83 -2.90 -12.39 -5.83
N HIS A 84 -4.07 -11.77 -6.01
CA HIS A 84 -4.52 -10.64 -5.21
C HIS A 84 -5.67 -11.12 -4.32
N HIS A 85 -5.58 -10.84 -3.03
CA HIS A 85 -6.64 -11.10 -2.07
C HIS A 85 -6.98 -9.80 -1.34
N VAL A 86 -8.22 -9.37 -1.49
CA VAL A 86 -8.75 -8.18 -0.81
C VAL A 86 -9.92 -8.66 0.05
N GLU A 87 -9.83 -8.49 1.36
CA GLU A 87 -10.96 -8.79 2.24
C GLU A 87 -12.18 -7.93 1.86
N GLN A 88 -13.37 -8.53 1.95
CA GLN A 88 -14.62 -7.85 1.62
C GLN A 88 -14.99 -6.79 2.67
N GLY A 89 -15.70 -5.76 2.22
CA GLY A 89 -16.10 -4.60 3.01
C GLY A 89 -15.99 -3.33 2.16
N ALA A 90 -17.08 -2.57 2.07
CA ALA A 90 -17.01 -1.24 1.47
C ALA A 90 -16.49 -0.30 2.56
N GLY A 91 -15.39 0.42 2.27
CA GLY A 91 -15.04 1.57 3.12
C GLY A 91 -16.15 2.62 3.10
N ALA A 92 -16.09 3.61 3.98
CA ALA A 92 -17.10 4.67 4.01
C ALA A 92 -17.11 5.43 2.66
N PRO A 93 -18.28 5.83 2.12
CA PRO A 93 -18.36 6.57 0.86
C PRO A 93 -17.44 7.80 0.82
N ASP A 94 -17.46 8.59 1.89
CA ASP A 94 -16.62 9.78 2.09
C ASP A 94 -15.33 9.50 2.86
N GLY A 95 -14.98 8.22 3.04
CA GLY A 95 -13.77 7.79 3.71
C GLY A 95 -12.51 8.02 2.87
N PRO A 96 -11.33 8.06 3.51
CA PRO A 96 -10.07 8.19 2.80
C PRO A 96 -9.83 7.01 1.86
N VAL A 97 -9.09 7.26 0.78
CA VAL A 97 -8.81 6.29 -0.27
C VAL A 97 -7.36 5.84 -0.22
N VAL A 98 -7.17 4.53 -0.14
CA VAL A 98 -5.87 3.88 -0.27
C VAL A 98 -5.81 3.15 -1.60
N THR A 99 -4.94 3.61 -2.49
CA THR A 99 -4.69 2.96 -3.79
C THR A 99 -3.40 2.15 -3.71
N VAL A 100 -3.49 0.84 -3.94
CA VAL A 100 -2.33 -0.07 -4.03
C VAL A 100 -2.10 -0.45 -5.48
N ARG A 101 -0.93 -0.10 -6.01
CA ARG A 101 -0.46 -0.50 -7.35
C ARG A 101 0.73 -1.43 -7.18
N ALA A 102 0.54 -2.73 -7.36
CA ALA A 102 1.61 -3.70 -7.14
C ALA A 102 1.94 -4.47 -8.43
N TYR A 103 3.22 -4.41 -8.81
CA TYR A 103 3.76 -5.05 -10.00
C TYR A 103 4.87 -6.04 -9.62
N GLY A 104 4.91 -7.20 -10.26
CA GLY A 104 6.04 -8.11 -10.08
C GLY A 104 5.99 -9.43 -10.82
N VAL A 105 7.00 -10.26 -10.59
CA VAL A 105 7.06 -11.62 -11.16
C VAL A 105 6.36 -12.60 -10.22
N PHE A 106 6.85 -12.74 -8.98
CA PHE A 106 6.28 -13.64 -7.97
C PHE A 106 5.74 -12.85 -6.79
N GLY A 107 4.45 -12.96 -6.47
CA GLY A 107 3.89 -12.32 -5.28
C GLY A 107 2.41 -12.02 -5.35
N GLY A 108 1.99 -11.00 -4.59
CA GLY A 108 0.58 -10.69 -4.46
C GLY A 108 0.31 -9.47 -3.60
N VAL A 109 -0.97 -9.13 -3.51
CA VAL A 109 -1.47 -8.11 -2.60
C VAL A 109 -2.42 -8.79 -1.63
N ARG A 110 -2.21 -8.56 -0.33
CA ARG A 110 -3.15 -8.94 0.72
C ARG A 110 -3.59 -7.68 1.45
N VAL A 111 -4.89 -7.44 1.42
CA VAL A 111 -5.52 -6.35 2.17
C VAL A 111 -6.40 -6.94 3.24
N GLY A 112 -6.11 -6.62 4.50
CA GLY A 112 -6.94 -6.93 5.65
C GLY A 112 -7.55 -5.69 6.28
N ARG A 113 -8.63 -5.86 7.02
CA ARG A 113 -9.23 -4.77 7.82
C ARG A 113 -9.02 -4.99 9.31
N SER A 114 -8.70 -3.91 10.03
CA SER A 114 -8.75 -3.92 11.50
C SER A 114 -10.21 -3.84 11.95
N SER A 115 -10.60 -4.70 12.90
CA SER A 115 -11.90 -4.69 13.59
C SER A 115 -12.13 -3.41 14.38
#